data_AF-A0A967M1Q1-F1
#
_entry.id   AF-A0A967M1Q1-F1
#
_cell.length_a   1.000
_cell.length_b   1.000
_cell.length_c   1.000
_cell.angle_alpha   90.00
_cell.angle_beta   90.00
_cell.angle_gamma   90.00
#
_symmetry.space_group_name_H-M   'P 1'
#
loop_
_entity.id
_entity.type
_entity.pdbx_description
1 polymer ?
#
loop_
_entity_poly.entity_id
_entity_poly.type
_entity_poly.pdbx_seq_one_letter_code
_entity_poly.pdbx_strand_id
1 'polypeptide(L)'
;CATQPTTLTDPERDPWEGYNRKVHAFNTGLDRALLRPIARGYDKVMPDAPQRGVRNFFRNLSWPVDFVNLLLQGRVKDSVTQTGRFLFNSTFGLLGFFDLATREGIPDYGEDFGQTMAVWGWEDSRYFVLPFLGPRTVRDTLGRSMWGYLHPVSYYAR
;
A
#
# COMPACT_ATOMS: atom_id res chain seq x y z
N CYS A 1 -4.26 -47.55 -12.24
CA CYS A 1 -4.15 -46.26 -12.95
C CYS A 1 -5.52 -45.61 -12.98
N ALA A 2 -5.75 -44.60 -12.14
CA ALA A 2 -6.95 -43.77 -12.24
C ALA A 2 -6.49 -42.38 -12.66
N THR A 3 -6.71 -42.05 -13.93
CA THR A 3 -6.50 -40.71 -14.47
C THR A 3 -7.64 -39.83 -13.94
N GLN A 4 -7.35 -38.96 -12.97
CA GLN A 4 -8.33 -37.98 -12.54
C GLN A 4 -8.41 -36.81 -13.54
N PRO A 5 -9.61 -36.29 -13.83
CA PRO A 5 -9.77 -35.15 -14.71
C PRO A 5 -9.19 -33.91 -14.03
N THR A 6 -8.28 -33.21 -14.71
CA THR A 6 -7.75 -31.91 -14.26
C THR A 6 -8.85 -30.86 -14.31
N THR A 7 -9.62 -30.73 -13.23
CA THR A 7 -10.43 -29.54 -12.96
C THR A 7 -9.48 -28.34 -12.84
N LEU A 8 -9.55 -27.43 -13.80
CA LEU A 8 -8.70 -26.24 -13.95
C LEU A 8 -9.01 -25.14 -12.90
N THR A 9 -8.87 -25.44 -11.62
CA THR A 9 -8.80 -24.41 -10.56
C THR A 9 -7.96 -24.96 -9.41
N ASP A 10 -6.67 -25.11 -9.66
CA ASP A 10 -5.68 -25.14 -8.60
C ASP A 10 -5.32 -23.68 -8.27
N PRO A 11 -5.76 -23.12 -7.12
CA PRO A 11 -5.39 -21.77 -6.72
C PRO A 11 -3.87 -21.60 -6.49
N GLU A 12 -3.09 -22.69 -6.43
CA GLU A 12 -1.63 -22.62 -6.31
C GLU A 12 -0.92 -22.31 -7.64
N ARG A 13 -1.58 -22.53 -8.79
CA ARG A 13 -0.92 -22.35 -10.09
C ARG A 13 -1.23 -20.97 -10.67
N ASP A 14 -0.35 -20.02 -10.36
CA ASP A 14 -0.34 -18.67 -10.95
C ASP A 14 -0.40 -18.72 -12.49
N PRO A 15 -1.52 -18.34 -13.13
CA PRO A 15 -1.67 -18.41 -14.58
C PRO A 15 -0.68 -17.52 -15.34
N TRP A 16 -0.09 -16.54 -14.66
CA TRP A 16 0.85 -15.58 -15.22
C TRP A 16 2.27 -15.77 -14.69
N GLU A 17 2.58 -16.94 -14.12
CA GLU A 17 3.89 -17.23 -13.53
C GLU A 17 5.06 -16.89 -14.47
N GLY A 18 4.95 -17.25 -15.75
CA GLY A 18 5.99 -16.98 -16.75
C GLY A 18 6.22 -15.48 -17.01
N TYR A 19 5.16 -14.67 -16.99
CA TYR A 19 5.26 -13.21 -17.07
C TYR A 19 5.80 -12.64 -15.75
N ASN A 20 5.23 -13.06 -14.63
CA ASN A 20 5.57 -12.59 -13.29
C ASN A 20 7.04 -12.81 -12.95
N ARG A 21 7.58 -14.00 -13.26
CA ARG A 21 9.01 -14.30 -13.07
C ARG A 21 9.92 -13.41 -13.92
N LYS A 22 9.57 -13.15 -15.18
CA LYS A 22 10.37 -12.29 -16.08
C LYS A 22 10.39 -10.84 -15.59
N VAL A 23 9.23 -10.29 -15.25
CA VAL A 23 9.13 -8.91 -14.74
C VAL A 23 9.78 -8.79 -13.36
N HIS A 24 9.63 -9.81 -12.50
CA HIS A 24 10.33 -9.85 -11.22
C HIS A 24 11.85 -9.83 -11.40
N ALA A 25 12.38 -10.59 -12.36
CA ALA A 25 13.81 -10.57 -12.69
C ALA A 25 14.26 -9.18 -13.21
N PHE A 26 13.46 -8.54 -14.05
CA PHE A 26 13.70 -7.17 -14.50
C PHE A 26 13.74 -6.18 -13.32
N ASN A 27 12.72 -6.19 -12.45
CA ASN A 27 12.65 -5.33 -11.27
C ASN A 27 13.83 -5.56 -10.32
N THR A 28 14.21 -6.82 -10.12
CA THR A 28 15.36 -7.19 -9.28
C THR A 28 16.68 -6.71 -9.90
N GLY A 29 16.83 -6.80 -11.22
CA GLY A 29 17.99 -6.30 -11.93
C GLY A 29 18.12 -4.78 -11.81
N LEU A 30 17.00 -4.07 -12.04
CA LEU A 30 16.91 -2.62 -11.89
C LEU A 30 17.21 -2.18 -10.44
N ASP A 31 16.64 -2.86 -9.45
CA ASP A 31 16.88 -2.58 -8.04
C ASP A 31 18.37 -2.69 -7.71
N ARG A 32 19.01 -3.79 -8.08
CA ARG A 32 20.43 -4.01 -7.80
C ARG A 32 21.35 -3.03 -8.53
N ALA A 33 21.02 -2.69 -9.78
CA ALA A 33 21.87 -1.87 -10.63
C ALA A 33 21.73 -0.37 -10.33
N LEU A 34 20.52 0.12 -10.05
CA LEU A 34 20.22 1.55 -9.96
C LEU A 34 19.54 1.95 -8.66
N LEU A 35 18.41 1.32 -8.29
CA LEU A 35 17.60 1.84 -7.18
C LEU A 35 18.30 1.69 -5.83
N ARG A 36 18.86 0.52 -5.56
CA ARG A 36 19.57 0.20 -4.31
C ARG A 36 20.81 1.05 -4.06
N PRO A 37 21.73 1.26 -5.04
CA PRO A 37 22.86 2.17 -4.81
C PRO A 37 22.41 3.61 -4.60
N ILE A 38 21.38 4.09 -5.31
CA ILE A 38 20.81 5.43 -5.09
C ILE A 38 20.22 5.54 -3.68
N ALA A 39 19.42 4.56 -3.26
CA ALA A 39 18.81 4.53 -1.93
C ALA A 39 19.87 4.54 -0.83
N ARG A 40 20.92 3.71 -0.94
CA ARG A 40 22.05 3.72 0.01
C ARG A 40 22.79 5.07 0.04
N GLY A 41 22.94 5.71 -1.12
CA GLY A 41 23.53 7.04 -1.22
C GLY A 41 22.68 8.09 -0.50
N TYR A 42 21.36 8.04 -0.69
CA TYR A 42 20.40 8.89 0.00
C TYR A 42 20.44 8.67 1.52
N ASP A 43 20.40 7.41 1.97
CA ASP A 43 20.46 7.05 3.39
C ASP A 43 21.77 7.47 4.06
N LYS A 44 22.87 7.48 3.31
CA LYS A 44 24.18 7.93 3.81
C LYS A 44 24.23 9.45 4.05
N VAL A 45 23.50 10.23 3.25
CA VAL A 45 23.54 11.70 3.28
C VAL A 45 22.42 12.28 4.16
N MET A 46 21.23 11.68 4.10
CA MET A 46 20.04 12.22 4.73
C MET A 46 19.79 11.55 6.09
N PRO A 47 19.72 12.30 7.20
CA PRO A 47 19.48 11.72 8.52
C PRO A 47 18.12 11.01 8.63
N ASP A 48 18.06 9.92 9.40
CA ASP A 48 16.84 9.09 9.55
C ASP A 48 15.63 9.88 10.07
N ALA A 49 15.85 10.85 10.97
CA ALA A 49 14.76 11.58 11.61
C ALA A 49 13.89 12.38 10.62
N PRO A 50 14.47 13.25 9.76
CA PRO A 50 13.74 13.89 8.66
C PRO A 50 13.04 12.91 7.72
N GLN A 51 13.72 11.83 7.31
CA GLN A 51 13.13 10.84 6.40
C GLN A 51 11.87 10.20 7.01
N ARG A 52 11.96 9.78 8.28
CA ARG A 52 10.83 9.23 9.02
C ARG A 52 9.71 10.26 9.16
N GLY A 53 10.05 11.52 9.43
CA GLY A 53 9.06 12.57 9.59
C GLY A 53 8.25 12.84 8.34
N VAL A 54 8.92 12.94 7.19
CA VAL A 54 8.25 13.09 5.89
C VAL A 54 7.35 11.88 5.58
N ARG A 55 7.81 10.66 5.86
CA ARG A 55 7.00 9.45 5.71
C ARG A 55 5.76 9.47 6.60
N ASN A 56 5.91 9.86 7.86
CA ASN A 56 4.79 9.96 8.81
C ASN A 56 3.79 11.03 8.37
N PHE A 57 4.28 12.19 7.89
CA PHE A 57 3.44 13.26 7.38
C PHE A 57 2.57 12.79 6.23
N PHE A 58 3.13 12.12 5.23
CA PHE A 58 2.34 11.59 4.10
C PHE A 58 1.38 10.48 4.53
N ARG A 59 1.78 9.61 5.47
CA ARG A 59 0.89 8.59 6.04
C ARG A 59 -0.31 9.25 6.75
N ASN A 60 -0.06 10.30 7.53
CA ASN A 60 -1.09 11.09 8.20
C ASN A 60 -2.03 11.76 7.17
N LEU A 61 -1.48 12.27 6.06
CA LEU A 61 -2.26 12.89 4.99
C LEU A 61 -3.11 11.89 4.18
N SER A 62 -2.78 10.60 4.23
CA SER A 62 -3.62 9.52 3.66
C SER A 62 -4.88 9.23 4.48
N TRP A 63 -5.06 9.86 5.65
CA TRP A 63 -6.21 9.66 6.54
C TRP A 63 -7.59 9.66 5.84
N PRO A 64 -7.92 10.60 4.92
CA PRO A 64 -9.24 10.62 4.29
C PRO A 64 -9.54 9.33 3.51
N VAL A 65 -8.51 8.74 2.89
CA VAL A 65 -8.63 7.49 2.15
C VAL A 65 -8.94 6.34 3.10
N ASP A 66 -8.21 6.24 4.21
CA ASP A 66 -8.46 5.24 5.24
C ASP A 66 -9.87 5.40 5.82
N PHE A 67 -10.26 6.63 6.17
CA PHE A 67 -11.55 6.95 6.77
C PHE A 67 -12.72 6.50 5.89
N VAL A 68 -12.70 6.86 4.60
CA VAL A 68 -13.76 6.46 3.66
C VAL A 68 -13.80 4.94 3.51
N ASN A 69 -12.64 4.29 3.34
CA ASN A 69 -12.61 2.83 3.16
C ASN A 69 -13.06 2.08 4.41
N LEU A 70 -12.66 2.52 5.61
CA LEU A 70 -13.15 1.94 6.88
C LEU A 70 -14.67 2.07 7.01
N LEU A 71 -15.26 3.20 6.61
CA LEU A 71 -16.71 3.36 6.58
C LEU A 71 -17.37 2.43 5.56
N LEU A 72 -16.81 2.30 4.35
CA LEU A 72 -17.31 1.39 3.32
C LEU A 72 -17.23 -0.08 3.76
N GLN A 73 -16.23 -0.43 4.56
CA GLN A 73 -16.09 -1.75 5.18
C GLN A 73 -17.00 -1.94 6.42
N GLY A 74 -17.76 -0.93 6.84
CA GLY A 74 -18.63 -0.98 8.03
C GLY A 74 -17.89 -0.84 9.37
N ARG A 75 -16.59 -0.52 9.35
CA ARG A 75 -15.71 -0.44 10.53
C ARG A 75 -15.71 0.96 11.15
N VAL A 76 -16.88 1.40 11.62
CA VAL A 76 -17.09 2.77 12.14
C VAL A 76 -16.20 3.08 13.35
N LYS A 77 -16.01 2.13 14.28
CA LYS A 77 -15.14 2.34 15.44
C LYS A 77 -13.68 2.61 15.04
N ASP A 78 -13.22 1.91 14.01
CA ASP A 78 -11.86 2.04 13.50
C ASP A 78 -11.70 3.36 12.73
N SER A 79 -12.71 3.80 11.97
CA SER A 79 -12.66 5.10 11.27
C SER A 79 -12.60 6.28 12.25
N VAL A 80 -13.34 6.21 13.36
CA VAL A 80 -13.24 7.21 14.45
C VAL A 80 -11.86 7.20 15.09
N THR A 81 -11.29 6.00 15.33
CA THR A 81 -9.95 5.86 15.89
C THR A 81 -8.89 6.46 14.95
N GLN A 82 -8.99 6.17 13.65
CA GLN A 82 -8.11 6.70 12.61
C GLN A 82 -8.22 8.24 12.52
N THR A 83 -9.41 8.79 12.72
CA THR A 83 -9.65 10.24 12.82
C THR A 83 -9.02 10.85 14.05
N GLY A 84 -9.19 10.23 15.22
CA GLY A 84 -8.51 10.66 16.45
C GLY A 84 -6.99 10.66 16.29
N ARG A 85 -6.44 9.61 15.67
CA ARG A 85 -5.02 9.49 15.33
C ARG A 85 -4.54 10.64 14.43
N PHE A 86 -5.28 10.94 13.36
CA PHE A 86 -4.97 12.05 12.46
C PHE A 86 -4.97 13.40 13.19
N LEU A 87 -6.00 13.68 13.99
CA LEU A 87 -6.10 14.92 14.75
C LEU A 87 -4.98 15.05 15.78
N PHE A 88 -4.66 13.97 16.48
CA PHE A 88 -3.61 13.94 17.49
C PHE A 88 -2.23 14.19 16.87
N ASN A 89 -1.90 13.45 15.81
CA ASN A 89 -0.64 13.63 15.08
C ASN A 89 -0.57 15.00 14.39
N SER A 90 -1.69 15.53 13.91
CA SER A 90 -1.69 16.86 13.27
C SER A 90 -1.48 17.98 14.29
N THR A 91 -2.06 17.85 15.48
CA THR A 91 -2.01 18.87 16.54
C THR A 91 -0.72 18.82 17.34
N PHE A 92 -0.36 17.64 17.85
CA PHE A 92 0.81 17.47 18.74
C PHE A 92 2.05 17.01 18.00
N GLY A 93 1.87 16.34 16.85
CA GLY A 93 2.94 15.75 16.05
C GLY A 93 3.45 16.63 14.91
N LEU A 94 3.21 17.95 14.94
CA LEU A 94 3.54 18.88 13.85
C LEU A 94 2.99 18.41 12.48
N LEU A 95 1.67 18.45 12.30
CA LEU A 95 0.99 18.00 11.07
C LEU A 95 1.19 16.51 10.73
N GLY A 96 1.65 15.71 11.68
CA GLY A 96 1.95 14.30 11.52
C GLY A 96 3.40 13.99 11.16
N PHE A 97 4.31 14.96 11.23
CA PHE A 97 5.75 14.70 11.10
C PHE A 97 6.25 13.77 12.24
N PHE A 98 5.75 13.96 13.45
CA PHE A 98 5.97 13.07 14.57
C PHE A 98 4.73 12.20 14.81
N ASP A 99 4.91 10.89 14.71
CA ASP A 99 3.86 9.92 15.03
C ASP A 99 3.80 9.70 16.55
N LEU A 100 3.17 10.63 17.25
CA LEU A 100 2.96 10.58 18.69
C LEU A 100 1.80 9.65 19.05
N ALA A 101 0.80 9.53 18.17
CA ALA A 101 -0.35 8.67 18.39
C ALA A 101 0.05 7.20 18.59
N THR A 102 1.04 6.70 17.82
CA THR A 102 1.58 5.34 18.04
C THR A 102 2.25 5.20 19.41
N ARG A 103 2.93 6.25 19.90
CA ARG A 103 3.59 6.22 21.22
C ARG A 103 2.57 6.15 22.36
N GLU A 104 1.41 6.77 22.17
CA GLU A 104 0.27 6.72 23.08
C GLU A 104 -0.61 5.45 22.88
N GLY A 105 -0.20 4.53 22.00
CA GLY A 105 -0.91 3.27 21.77
C GLY A 105 -2.18 3.38 20.92
N ILE A 106 -2.37 4.49 20.19
CA ILE A 106 -3.48 4.64 19.25
C ILE A 106 -3.17 3.85 17.97
N PRO A 107 -3.95 2.81 17.64
CA PRO A 107 -3.67 1.95 16.49
C PRO A 107 -3.82 2.70 15.17
N ASP A 108 -3.03 2.30 14.16
CA ASP A 108 -3.11 2.79 12.79
C ASP A 108 -3.84 1.76 11.91
N TYR A 109 -4.81 2.22 11.14
CA TYR A 109 -5.55 1.40 10.17
C TYR A 109 -5.27 1.92 8.77
N GLY A 110 -4.38 1.23 8.05
CA GLY A 110 -4.08 1.51 6.65
C GLY A 110 -5.04 0.75 5.74
N GLU A 111 -6.00 1.45 5.17
CA GLU A 111 -7.01 0.86 4.29
C GLU A 111 -6.98 1.49 2.90
N ASP A 112 -6.99 0.63 1.89
CA ASP A 112 -7.23 1.02 0.52
C ASP A 112 -8.48 0.35 -0.06
N PHE A 113 -8.88 0.82 -1.23
CA PHE A 113 -10.09 0.31 -1.87
C PHE A 113 -9.94 -1.11 -2.40
N GLY A 114 -8.71 -1.58 -2.60
CA GLY A 114 -8.47 -3.00 -2.85
C GLY A 114 -8.98 -3.84 -1.70
N GLN A 115 -8.63 -3.47 -0.47
CA GLN A 115 -9.13 -4.13 0.75
C GLN A 115 -10.64 -3.98 0.91
N THR A 116 -11.21 -2.80 0.62
CA THR A 116 -12.67 -2.61 0.65
C THR A 116 -13.41 -3.53 -0.33
N MET A 117 -12.91 -3.65 -1.56
CA MET A 117 -13.48 -4.59 -2.54
C MET A 117 -13.37 -6.05 -2.10
N ALA A 118 -12.32 -6.40 -1.34
CA ALA A 118 -12.20 -7.72 -0.73
C ALA A 118 -13.38 -7.99 0.21
N VAL A 119 -13.67 -7.05 1.12
CA VAL A 119 -14.78 -7.15 2.08
C VAL A 119 -16.13 -7.24 1.39
N TRP A 120 -16.27 -6.65 0.19
CA TRP A 120 -17.50 -6.69 -0.61
C TRP A 120 -17.61 -7.93 -1.53
N GLY A 121 -16.71 -8.90 -1.39
CA GLY A 121 -16.80 -10.21 -2.05
C GLY A 121 -15.87 -10.41 -3.23
N TRP A 122 -15.01 -9.43 -3.59
CA TRP A 122 -13.93 -9.68 -4.54
C TRP A 122 -12.66 -10.16 -3.81
N GLU A 123 -12.77 -11.32 -3.18
CA GLU A 123 -11.67 -11.94 -2.42
C GLU A 123 -10.61 -12.53 -3.36
N ASP A 124 -11.04 -13.21 -4.43
CA ASP A 124 -10.18 -13.86 -5.41
C ASP A 124 -9.68 -12.91 -6.50
N SER A 125 -8.72 -12.05 -6.15
CA SER A 125 -8.04 -11.22 -7.13
C SER A 125 -6.74 -11.86 -7.64
N ARG A 126 -6.54 -11.83 -8.96
CA ARG A 126 -5.37 -12.45 -9.59
C ARG A 126 -4.09 -11.67 -9.29
N TYR A 127 -3.05 -12.41 -8.95
CA TYR A 127 -1.72 -11.89 -8.70
C TYR A 127 -0.97 -11.63 -10.00
N PHE A 128 -0.28 -10.49 -10.07
CA PHE A 128 0.67 -10.20 -11.14
C PHE A 128 1.77 -9.25 -10.69
N VAL A 129 2.88 -9.24 -11.44
CA VAL A 129 4.04 -8.37 -11.15
C VAL A 129 4.08 -7.25 -12.17
N LEU A 130 4.02 -6.02 -11.70
CA LEU A 130 4.17 -4.84 -12.55
C LEU A 130 5.65 -4.46 -12.69
N PRO A 131 6.09 -4.03 -13.90
CA PRO A 131 7.40 -3.44 -14.06
C PRO A 131 7.50 -2.18 -13.19
N PHE A 132 8.65 -1.97 -12.55
CA PHE A 132 8.96 -0.88 -11.61
C PHE A 132 8.19 -0.92 -10.27
N LEU A 133 6.91 -1.28 -10.28
CA LEU A 133 6.00 -1.16 -9.14
C LEU A 133 5.90 -2.43 -8.27
N GLY A 134 6.33 -3.58 -8.78
CA GLY A 134 6.42 -4.83 -8.03
C GLY A 134 5.13 -5.68 -7.99
N PRO A 135 5.07 -6.66 -7.08
CA PRO A 135 3.95 -7.60 -6.92
C PRO A 135 2.64 -6.92 -6.48
N ARG A 136 1.52 -7.20 -7.15
CA ARG A 136 0.18 -6.69 -6.81
C ARG A 136 -0.93 -7.65 -7.24
N THR A 137 -2.16 -7.41 -6.79
CA THR A 137 -3.35 -8.00 -7.40
C THR A 137 -4.02 -7.03 -8.38
N VAL A 138 -4.85 -7.56 -9.30
CA VAL A 138 -5.64 -6.73 -10.22
C VAL A 138 -6.50 -5.75 -9.45
N ARG A 139 -7.15 -6.21 -8.39
CA ARG A 139 -8.02 -5.43 -7.51
C ARG A 139 -7.25 -4.29 -6.84
N ASP A 140 -6.09 -4.57 -6.24
CA ASP A 140 -5.32 -3.55 -5.54
C ASP A 140 -4.72 -2.51 -6.52
N THR A 141 -4.39 -2.93 -7.74
CA THR A 141 -3.92 -2.03 -8.80
C THR A 141 -5.03 -1.08 -9.24
N LEU A 142 -6.25 -1.58 -9.44
CA LEU A 142 -7.41 -0.75 -9.78
C LEU A 142 -7.78 0.18 -8.62
N GLY A 143 -7.77 -0.33 -7.39
CA GLY A 143 -8.04 0.46 -6.19
C GLY A 143 -7.06 1.62 -6.04
N ARG A 144 -5.76 1.36 -6.18
CA ARG A 144 -4.73 2.41 -6.16
C ARG A 144 -4.80 3.35 -7.36
N SER A 145 -5.20 2.90 -8.54
CA SER A 145 -5.33 3.79 -9.70
C SER A 145 -6.50 4.77 -9.50
N MET A 146 -7.62 4.29 -8.96
CA MET A 146 -8.78 5.11 -8.65
C MET A 146 -8.48 6.13 -7.54
N TRP A 147 -7.79 5.72 -6.47
CA TRP A 147 -7.38 6.62 -5.38
C TRP A 147 -6.14 7.44 -5.70
N GLY A 148 -5.31 7.03 -6.66
CA GLY A 148 -4.20 7.81 -7.17
C GLY A 148 -4.67 9.16 -7.72
N TYR A 149 -5.88 9.24 -8.29
CA TYR A 149 -6.50 10.52 -8.68
C TYR A 149 -6.97 11.38 -7.50
N LEU A 150 -7.20 10.79 -6.33
CA LEU A 150 -7.74 11.46 -5.14
C LEU A 150 -6.67 11.76 -4.07
N HIS A 151 -5.47 11.18 -4.20
CA HIS A 151 -4.37 11.44 -3.28
C HIS A 151 -3.82 12.87 -3.53
N PRO A 152 -3.76 13.77 -2.54
CA PRO A 152 -3.41 15.18 -2.76
C PRO A 152 -2.02 15.40 -3.40
N VAL A 153 -1.11 14.42 -3.29
CA VAL A 153 0.22 14.44 -3.92
C VAL A 153 0.17 14.24 -5.44
N SER A 154 -0.87 13.60 -5.98
CA SER A 154 -0.98 13.39 -7.44
C SER A 154 -1.28 14.68 -8.20
N TYR A 155 -1.85 15.68 -7.55
CA TYR A 155 -2.10 17.00 -8.13
C TYR A 155 -0.80 17.76 -8.42
N TYR A 156 0.27 17.50 -7.67
CA TYR A 156 1.58 18.16 -7.82
C TYR A 156 2.56 17.39 -8.71
N ALA A 157 2.26 16.13 -9.04
CA ALA A 157 3.10 15.28 -9.90
C ALA A 157 2.65 15.32 -11.38
N ARG A 158 1.93 16.38 -11.79
CA ARG A 158 1.42 16.57 -13.14
C ARG A 158 2.10 17.72 -13.85
#